data_AF-A0A495HVD0-F1
#
_entry.id   AF-A0A495HVD0-F1
#
_cell.length_a   1.000
_cell.length_b   1.000
_cell.length_c   1.000
_cell.angle_alpha   90.00
_cell.angle_beta   90.00
_cell.angle_gamma   90.00
#
_symmetry.space_group_name_H-M   'P 1'
#
loop_
_entity.id
_entity.type
_entity.pdbx_description
1 polymer ?
#
loop_
_entity_poly.entity_id
_entity_poly.type
_entity_poly.pdbx_seq_one_letter_code
_entity_poly.pdbx_strand_id
1 'polypeptide(L)'
;MTKTRSIYAMAASAGVALALLAGTGAAQARDVNWSVGIGVPGVVVGASNGYYAPAPVYVAPPPPVYYAPPRPVYYAPPPAYYAPPPVVYYGDRGYRHHRHHRHHGYGHGYGHGRWDR
;
A
#
# COMPACT_ATOMS: atom_id res chain seq x y z
N MET A 1 -45.29 75.39 51.89
CA MET A 1 -43.82 75.29 51.66
C MET A 1 -43.27 73.86 51.76
N THR A 2 -44.08 72.80 51.58
CA THR A 2 -43.66 71.40 51.82
C THR A 2 -43.49 70.56 50.56
N LYS A 3 -44.25 70.83 49.48
CA LYS A 3 -44.19 70.04 48.24
C LYS A 3 -42.85 70.16 47.49
N THR A 4 -42.29 71.37 47.39
CA THR A 4 -41.04 71.62 46.64
C THR A 4 -39.83 70.95 47.30
N ARG A 5 -39.76 70.96 48.64
CA ARG A 5 -38.68 70.31 49.41
C ARG A 5 -38.68 68.79 49.22
N SER A 6 -39.86 68.17 49.07
CA SER A 6 -39.98 66.73 48.78
C SER A 6 -39.46 66.36 47.39
N ILE A 7 -39.66 67.20 46.38
CA ILE A 7 -39.17 66.95 45.02
C ILE A 7 -37.65 67.03 44.98
N TYR A 8 -37.05 68.03 45.64
CA TYR A 8 -35.59 68.12 45.75
C TYR A 8 -35.01 66.94 46.53
N ALA A 9 -35.67 66.47 47.59
CA ALA A 9 -35.26 65.29 48.34
C ALA A 9 -35.34 64.01 47.48
N MET A 10 -36.41 63.84 46.70
CA MET A 10 -36.54 62.74 45.75
C MET A 10 -35.45 62.79 44.68
N ALA A 11 -35.19 63.96 44.08
CA ALA A 11 -34.13 64.13 43.10
C ALA A 11 -32.74 63.84 43.67
N ALA A 12 -32.46 64.29 44.89
CA ALA A 12 -31.19 63.99 45.57
C ALA A 12 -31.05 62.48 45.84
N SER A 13 -32.10 61.82 46.34
CA SER A 13 -32.07 60.37 46.59
C SER A 13 -31.89 59.55 45.31
N ALA A 14 -32.54 59.96 44.21
CA ALA A 14 -32.36 59.34 42.90
C ALA A 14 -30.93 59.54 42.38
N GLY A 15 -30.36 60.74 42.54
CA GLY A 15 -28.97 61.04 42.18
C GLY A 15 -27.96 60.18 42.96
N VAL A 16 -28.15 60.03 44.26
CA VAL A 16 -27.32 59.15 45.10
C VAL A 16 -27.47 57.68 44.69
N ALA A 17 -28.68 57.20 44.46
CA ALA A 17 -28.92 55.82 44.03
C ALA A 17 -28.25 55.54 42.67
N LEU A 18 -28.32 56.47 41.72
CA LEU A 18 -27.65 56.35 40.43
C LEU A 18 -26.12 56.37 40.57
N ALA A 19 -25.57 57.24 41.44
CA ALA A 19 -24.13 57.28 41.71
C ALA A 19 -23.63 55.98 42.35
N LEU A 20 -24.39 55.41 43.28
CA LEU A 20 -24.08 54.13 43.90
C LEU A 20 -24.15 52.99 42.87
N LEU A 21 -25.16 52.99 42.00
CA LEU A 21 -25.31 51.98 40.95
C LEU A 21 -24.16 52.05 39.93
N ALA A 22 -23.76 53.27 39.54
CA ALA A 22 -22.61 53.50 38.66
C ALA A 22 -21.27 53.12 39.33
N GLY A 23 -21.18 53.21 40.66
CA GLY A 23 -19.98 52.88 41.44
C GLY A 23 -19.80 51.38 41.74
N THR A 24 -20.75 50.51 41.39
CA THR A 24 -20.71 49.06 41.73
C THR A 24 -19.51 48.29 41.17
N GLY A 25 -18.77 48.86 40.22
CA GLY A 25 -17.60 48.23 39.60
C GLY A 25 -16.26 48.45 40.30
N ALA A 26 -16.17 49.30 41.33
CA ALA A 26 -14.87 49.79 41.84
C ALA A 26 -14.00 48.75 42.57
N ALA A 27 -14.56 47.60 42.98
CA ALA A 27 -13.80 46.52 43.61
C ALA A 27 -14.21 45.18 42.99
N GLN A 28 -13.60 44.85 41.85
CA GLN A 28 -13.84 43.59 41.17
C GLN A 28 -12.49 42.90 40.96
N ALA A 29 -12.24 41.90 41.80
CA ALA A 29 -11.06 41.04 41.72
C ALA A 29 -11.26 39.98 40.62
N ARG A 30 -11.19 40.42 39.36
CA ARG A 30 -11.54 39.56 38.19
C ARG A 30 -10.37 38.71 37.73
N ASP A 31 -9.15 39.07 38.12
CA ASP A 31 -7.90 38.46 37.64
C ASP A 31 -6.98 38.08 38.80
N VAL A 32 -7.54 37.56 39.89
CA VAL A 32 -6.73 37.10 41.04
C VAL A 32 -6.37 35.64 40.84
N ASN A 33 -5.08 35.38 40.62
CA ASN A 33 -4.54 34.03 40.50
C ASN A 33 -3.61 33.72 41.68
N TRP A 34 -3.76 32.54 42.27
CA TRP A 34 -2.89 32.06 43.34
C TRP A 34 -2.49 30.61 43.06
N SER A 35 -1.33 30.22 43.59
CA SER A 35 -0.86 28.84 43.52
C SER A 35 -0.09 28.45 44.78
N VAL A 36 -0.11 27.15 45.09
CA VAL A 36 0.71 26.52 46.13
C VAL A 36 1.41 25.31 45.52
N GLY A 37 2.72 25.19 45.78
CA GLY A 37 3.55 24.08 45.31
C GLY A 37 4.28 23.41 46.47
N ILE A 38 4.36 22.07 46.42
CA ILE A 38 5.14 21.25 47.36
C ILE A 38 6.06 20.37 46.52
N GLY A 39 7.35 20.35 46.86
CA GLY A 39 8.38 19.59 46.16
C GLY A 39 9.25 18.79 47.11
N VAL A 40 9.51 17.54 46.75
CA VAL A 40 10.52 16.65 47.33
C VAL A 40 11.29 15.99 46.17
N PRO A 41 12.48 15.41 46.38
CA PRO A 41 13.20 14.71 45.32
C PRO A 41 12.29 13.65 44.65
N GLY A 42 12.10 13.78 43.33
CA GLY A 42 11.29 12.85 42.53
C GLY A 42 9.78 13.12 42.49
N VAL A 43 9.24 14.05 43.29
CA VAL A 43 7.80 14.37 43.29
C VAL A 43 7.56 15.87 43.47
N VAL A 44 6.79 16.45 42.56
CA VAL A 44 6.31 17.83 42.65
C VAL A 44 4.81 17.84 42.43
N VAL A 45 4.07 18.48 43.33
CA VAL A 45 2.62 18.65 43.25
C VAL A 45 2.28 20.12 43.42
N GLY A 46 1.41 20.64 42.56
CA GLY A 46 0.93 22.02 42.61
C GLY A 46 -0.59 22.10 42.52
N ALA A 47 -1.16 23.10 43.18
CA ALA A 47 -2.55 23.49 43.04
C ALA A 47 -2.63 24.97 42.68
N SER A 48 -3.53 25.32 41.75
CA SER A 48 -3.83 26.72 41.42
C SER A 48 -5.31 26.87 41.09
N ASN A 49 -5.81 28.10 41.14
CA ASN A 49 -7.14 28.45 40.64
C ASN A 49 -7.17 28.72 39.12
N GLY A 50 -6.01 28.64 38.46
CA GLY A 50 -5.89 28.79 37.01
C GLY A 50 -6.13 27.48 36.27
N TYR A 51 -6.56 27.60 35.01
CA TYR A 51 -6.73 26.44 34.13
C TYR A 51 -5.37 25.82 33.78
N TYR A 52 -5.12 24.59 34.24
CA TYR A 52 -3.99 23.80 33.78
C TYR A 52 -4.40 22.91 32.62
N ALA A 53 -3.78 23.12 31.46
CA ALA A 53 -3.92 22.19 30.36
C ALA A 53 -3.29 20.84 30.74
N PRO A 54 -3.92 19.70 30.41
CA PRO A 54 -3.31 18.39 30.59
C PRO A 54 -1.96 18.31 29.90
N ALA A 55 -1.01 17.60 30.51
CA ALA A 55 0.28 17.36 29.87
C ALA A 55 0.08 16.67 28.52
N PRO A 56 0.79 17.08 27.45
CA PRO A 56 0.70 16.42 26.17
C PRO A 56 1.07 14.93 26.29
N VAL A 57 0.20 14.06 25.81
CA VAL A 57 0.51 12.63 25.69
C VAL A 57 1.29 12.42 24.40
N TYR A 58 2.57 12.09 24.52
CA TYR A 58 3.39 11.76 23.35
C TYR A 58 3.11 10.33 22.91
N VAL A 59 2.46 10.16 21.75
CA VAL A 59 2.25 8.86 21.13
C VAL A 59 3.42 8.61 20.17
N ALA A 60 4.16 7.52 20.39
CA ALA A 60 5.21 7.13 19.47
C ALA A 60 4.59 6.83 18.09
N PRO A 61 5.19 7.33 16.98
CA PRO A 61 4.75 6.98 15.64
C PRO A 61 4.80 5.46 15.43
N PRO A 62 3.85 4.86 14.68
CA PRO A 62 3.92 3.45 14.34
C PRO A 62 5.21 3.13 13.57
N PRO A 63 5.80 1.94 13.76
CA PRO A 63 7.04 1.57 13.09
C PRO A 63 6.87 1.58 11.57
N PRO A 64 7.91 1.99 10.81
CA PRO A 64 7.87 1.95 9.35
C PRO A 64 7.65 0.51 8.85
N VAL A 65 6.72 0.34 7.92
CA VAL A 65 6.55 -0.94 7.21
C VAL A 65 7.52 -0.95 6.03
N TYR A 66 8.55 -1.78 6.11
CA TYR A 66 9.45 -2.03 4.99
C TYR A 66 8.87 -3.11 4.08
N TYR A 67 8.56 -2.75 2.83
CA TYR A 67 8.26 -3.71 1.79
C TYR A 67 9.55 -4.18 1.13
N ALA A 68 9.81 -5.48 1.22
CA ALA A 68 10.87 -6.10 0.43
C ALA A 68 10.47 -6.04 -1.07
N PRO A 69 11.37 -5.62 -1.96
CA PRO A 69 11.09 -5.65 -3.39
C PRO A 69 10.86 -7.09 -3.87
N PRO A 70 10.00 -7.30 -4.89
CA PRO A 70 9.79 -8.61 -5.47
C PRO A 70 11.12 -9.21 -5.97
N ARG A 71 11.33 -10.49 -5.68
CA ARG A 71 12.50 -11.23 -6.18
C ARG A 71 12.56 -11.19 -7.71
N PRO A 72 13.71 -10.85 -8.33
CA PRO A 72 13.87 -10.90 -9.77
C PRO A 72 13.60 -12.31 -10.30
N VAL A 73 12.75 -12.43 -11.31
CA VAL A 73 12.56 -13.67 -12.05
C VAL A 73 13.47 -13.64 -13.27
N TYR A 74 14.49 -14.49 -13.28
CA TYR A 74 15.36 -14.66 -14.44
C TYR A 74 14.77 -15.72 -15.38
N TYR A 75 14.42 -15.31 -16.60
CA TYR A 75 14.06 -16.24 -17.67
C TYR A 75 15.32 -16.58 -18.48
N ALA A 76 15.64 -17.87 -18.53
CA ALA A 76 16.61 -18.36 -19.49
C ALA A 76 15.98 -18.40 -20.89
N PRO A 77 16.67 -17.94 -21.94
CA PRO A 77 16.19 -18.11 -23.30
C PRO A 77 16.07 -19.60 -23.64
N PRO A 78 15.06 -20.00 -24.43
CA PRO A 78 14.87 -21.39 -24.82
C PRO A 78 16.08 -21.90 -25.63
N PRO A 79 16.45 -23.18 -25.49
CA PRO A 79 17.56 -23.76 -26.24
C PRO A 79 17.27 -23.71 -27.74
N ALA A 80 18.17 -23.09 -28.50
CA ALA A 80 18.13 -23.10 -29.95
C ALA A 80 18.73 -24.43 -30.46
N TYR A 81 17.89 -25.30 -31.02
CA TYR A 81 18.34 -26.48 -31.75
C TYR A 81 18.57 -26.11 -33.21
N TYR A 82 19.84 -26.11 -33.64
CA TYR A 82 20.20 -26.02 -35.06
C TYR A 82 20.26 -27.43 -35.65
N ALA A 83 19.33 -27.75 -36.53
CA ALA A 83 19.42 -28.98 -37.33
C ALA A 83 20.30 -28.70 -38.56
N PRO A 84 21.35 -29.50 -38.82
CA PRO A 84 22.12 -29.38 -40.05
C PRO A 84 21.21 -29.66 -41.26
N PRO A 85 21.39 -28.94 -42.38
CA PRO A 85 20.61 -29.17 -43.60
C PRO A 85 20.84 -30.61 -44.12
N PRO A 86 19.80 -31.26 -44.68
CA PRO A 86 19.92 -32.61 -45.21
C PRO A 86 20.91 -32.66 -46.39
N VAL A 87 21.83 -33.62 -46.35
CA VAL A 87 22.77 -33.89 -47.45
C VAL A 87 22.05 -34.66 -48.55
N VAL A 88 21.89 -34.04 -49.72
CA VAL A 88 21.28 -34.68 -50.90
C VAL A 88 22.40 -35.34 -51.72
N TYR A 89 22.42 -36.67 -51.75
CA TYR A 89 23.26 -37.45 -52.67
C TYR A 89 22.46 -37.82 -53.93
N TYR A 90 22.88 -37.32 -55.08
CA TYR A 90 22.42 -37.84 -56.37
C TYR A 90 23.25 -39.09 -56.71
N GLY A 91 22.65 -40.26 -56.51
CA GLY A 91 23.25 -41.55 -56.84
C GLY A 91 23.14 -41.86 -58.34
N ASP A 92 24.30 -42.05 -58.97
CA ASP A 92 24.48 -42.54 -60.33
C ASP A 92 24.01 -44.03 -60.42
N ARG A 93 22.91 -44.29 -61.14
CA ARG A 93 22.40 -45.65 -61.49
C ARG A 93 23.02 -46.02 -62.86
N GLY A 94 23.59 -47.20 -63.15
CA GLY A 94 23.71 -48.48 -62.47
C GLY A 94 24.03 -49.60 -63.50
N TYR A 95 24.96 -50.50 -63.13
CA TYR A 95 25.08 -51.97 -63.41
C TYR A 95 25.10 -52.50 -64.87
N ARG A 96 26.21 -53.01 -65.42
CA ARG A 96 26.87 -54.34 -65.24
C ARG A 96 25.95 -55.57 -65.42
N HIS A 97 26.11 -56.30 -66.54
CA HIS A 97 25.62 -57.67 -66.69
C HIS A 97 26.71 -58.66 -67.10
N HIS A 98 26.70 -59.80 -66.41
CA HIS A 98 27.69 -60.88 -66.38
C HIS A 98 27.50 -61.90 -67.53
N ARG A 99 28.61 -62.60 -67.82
CA ARG A 99 28.77 -63.83 -68.63
C ARG A 99 27.64 -64.83 -68.42
N HIS A 100 27.37 -65.68 -69.43
CA HIS A 100 27.43 -67.15 -69.28
C HIS A 100 27.67 -67.83 -70.65
N HIS A 101 28.56 -68.84 -70.63
CA HIS A 101 28.81 -69.79 -71.72
C HIS A 101 28.44 -71.20 -71.25
N ARG A 102 28.08 -72.04 -72.23
CA ARG A 102 28.11 -73.52 -72.28
C ARG A 102 26.86 -74.33 -71.87
N HIS A 103 26.28 -74.88 -72.95
CA HIS A 103 26.02 -76.30 -73.26
C HIS A 103 25.02 -77.16 -72.46
N HIS A 104 24.11 -77.72 -73.28
CA HIS A 104 23.63 -79.10 -73.37
C HIS A 104 22.92 -79.77 -72.19
N GLY A 105 21.73 -80.29 -72.51
CA GLY A 105 21.05 -81.35 -71.77
C GLY A 105 19.75 -81.74 -72.45
N TYR A 106 19.77 -82.88 -73.14
CA TYR A 106 18.63 -83.60 -73.70
C TYR A 106 17.62 -84.02 -72.62
N GLY A 107 16.35 -84.20 -73.01
CA GLY A 107 15.47 -85.16 -72.33
C GLY A 107 13.98 -84.82 -72.34
N HIS A 108 13.22 -85.56 -73.16
CA HIS A 108 11.92 -86.20 -72.90
C HIS A 108 11.01 -85.59 -71.82
N GLY A 109 9.71 -85.33 -72.04
CA GLY A 109 8.74 -85.92 -72.94
C GLY A 109 7.38 -85.94 -72.22
N TYR A 110 6.30 -86.07 -73.01
CA TYR A 110 4.94 -86.49 -72.63
C TYR A 110 4.20 -85.60 -71.59
N GLY A 111 3.02 -85.07 -71.82
CA GLY A 111 2.00 -85.35 -72.81
C GLY A 111 0.68 -84.75 -72.29
N HIS A 112 -0.35 -84.85 -73.14
CA HIS A 112 -1.77 -84.65 -72.81
C HIS A 112 -2.15 -83.17 -72.54
N GLY A 113 -3.07 -82.54 -73.25
CA GLY A 113 -4.05 -83.01 -74.20
C GLY A 113 -5.34 -82.21 -74.02
N ARG A 114 -6.03 -81.98 -75.14
CA ARG A 114 -7.43 -81.55 -75.30
C ARG A 114 -7.74 -80.08 -75.03
N TRP A 115 -8.00 -79.30 -76.09
CA TRP A 115 -9.17 -79.31 -77.02
C TRP A 115 -10.38 -78.57 -76.40
N ASP A 116 -10.81 -77.56 -77.17
CA ASP A 116 -12.17 -77.01 -77.32
C ASP A 116 -12.77 -76.16 -76.18
N ARG A 117 -12.91 -74.85 -76.40
CA ARG A 117 -14.11 -74.26 -77.06
C ARG A 117 -13.90 -72.80 -77.42
#